data_AF-A0AAF6BH70-F1
#
_entry.id   AF-A0AAF6BH70-F1
#
_cell.length_a   1.000
_cell.length_b   1.000
_cell.length_c   1.000
_cell.angle_alpha   90.00
_cell.angle_beta   90.00
_cell.angle_gamma   90.00
#
_symmetry.space_group_name_H-M   'P 1'
#
loop_
_entity.id
_entity.type
_entity.pdbx_description
1 polymer ?
#
loop_
_entity_poly.entity_id
_entity_poly.type
_entity_poly.pdbx_seq_one_letter_code
_entity_poly.pdbx_strand_id
1 'polypeptide(L)'
;MNYRCSGLQLAHSLRGMSRHRCAKWGVAQLRTLCGGGLPGHQSSALLSTNKHGCAQVSSESRESIVGTYAVKRKELIPEASPPSDHDLRDLYRFVEESQNLVVVTGAGISTESGIPDYRSPNGAYSSGFKPITHQEFLRTAATRRRYWARSYAGWRQFMAAEPGPTHRALAQLESKGRVMRIITQNVDRLHHRAGSTNAIELHGTTHRVFCLGCGELTDRHKFQQRVCDLNPDWAAAVEALEKGEPGSDASFGMKQRPDGDIEIDSRFFQEDFLVPACEQCGGVLKPDVVFFGDNVPKARAEEAMELVMSSDAVLAVGSSLTVMSVFRLIRAAIERGSPVGIVNIGPTRADELASLKIEARSGEVLSRLLTMGSLAI
;
A
#
# COMPACT_ATOMS: atom_id res chain seq x y z
N MET A 1 52.61 -5.50 29.55
CA MET A 1 53.07 -4.22 30.15
C MET A 1 52.28 -3.07 29.53
N ASN A 2 51.82 -2.17 30.38
CA ASN A 2 50.89 -1.05 30.15
C ASN A 2 51.27 -0.13 28.97
N TYR A 3 50.28 0.50 28.32
CA TYR A 3 49.81 1.86 28.67
C TYR A 3 48.54 2.25 27.88
N ARG A 4 47.55 2.79 28.62
CA ARG A 4 46.46 3.64 28.10
C ARG A 4 47.00 5.04 27.83
N CYS A 5 46.40 5.77 26.89
CA CYS A 5 46.24 7.22 27.02
C CYS A 5 44.91 7.70 26.42
N SER A 6 44.25 8.54 27.21
CA SER A 6 42.99 9.25 27.06
C SER A 6 43.20 10.66 26.48
N GLY A 7 42.13 11.30 25.99
CA GLY A 7 41.99 12.75 26.15
C GLY A 7 41.50 13.53 24.93
N LEU A 8 40.35 14.20 25.12
CA LEU A 8 39.91 15.37 24.37
C LEU A 8 41.00 16.44 24.29
N GLN A 9 41.14 17.10 23.13
CA GLN A 9 41.16 18.58 22.99
C GLN A 9 41.57 18.96 21.56
N LEU A 10 40.64 19.57 20.81
CA LEU A 10 40.89 20.77 20.00
C LEU A 10 39.58 21.16 19.27
N ALA A 11 38.63 21.66 20.05
CA ALA A 11 37.63 22.58 19.57
C ALA A 11 38.17 24.00 19.83
N HIS A 12 38.61 24.68 18.77
CA HIS A 12 38.63 26.13 18.57
C HIS A 12 39.77 26.51 17.62
N SER A 13 39.47 26.57 16.32
CA SER A 13 39.76 27.73 15.49
C SER A 13 39.32 27.39 14.07
N LEU A 14 38.27 28.07 13.61
CA LEU A 14 38.03 28.54 12.24
C LEU A 14 36.57 29.03 12.18
N ARG A 15 36.30 30.10 12.92
CA ARG A 15 35.29 31.09 12.50
C ARG A 15 35.95 31.90 11.39
N GLY A 16 35.36 31.87 10.19
CA GLY A 16 35.70 32.82 9.13
C GLY A 16 36.09 32.21 7.80
N MET A 17 35.18 31.49 7.13
CA MET A 17 35.19 31.40 5.65
C MET A 17 33.76 31.45 5.13
N SER A 18 33.57 32.23 4.07
CA SER A 18 32.29 32.62 3.49
C SER A 18 31.56 31.47 2.78
N ARG A 19 30.24 31.58 2.72
CA ARG A 19 29.35 30.78 1.87
C ARG A 19 29.70 31.07 0.40
N HIS A 20 30.56 30.26 -0.21
CA HIS A 20 30.68 29.96 -1.65
C HIS A 20 32.05 29.30 -1.91
N ARG A 21 32.08 27.96 -1.78
CA ARG A 21 33.01 26.98 -2.40
C ARG A 21 33.14 25.74 -1.49
N CYS A 22 32.11 24.89 -1.50
CA CYS A 22 32.22 23.48 -1.15
C CYS A 22 31.48 22.69 -2.24
N ALA A 23 32.01 22.78 -3.46
CA ALA A 23 31.74 21.86 -4.55
C ALA A 23 33.09 21.62 -5.22
N LYS A 24 33.45 20.34 -5.36
CA LYS A 24 34.79 19.76 -5.63
C LYS A 24 35.50 19.33 -4.34
N TRP A 25 36.17 18.16 -4.43
CA TRP A 25 36.75 17.32 -3.37
C TRP A 25 35.74 16.31 -2.75
N GLY A 26 35.76 15.00 -3.04
CA GLY A 26 36.68 14.22 -3.86
C GLY A 26 36.18 12.78 -4.02
N VAL A 27 35.85 12.41 -5.27
CA VAL A 27 35.93 11.03 -5.76
C VAL A 27 37.37 10.83 -6.21
N ALA A 28 38.22 10.29 -5.34
CA ALA A 28 39.49 9.61 -5.68
C ALA A 28 40.29 9.34 -4.40
N GLN A 29 40.22 8.10 -3.89
CA GLN A 29 41.33 7.34 -3.28
C GLN A 29 40.74 6.20 -2.44
N LEU A 30 40.54 5.04 -3.06
CA LEU A 30 40.53 3.73 -2.39
C LEU A 30 40.84 2.62 -3.43
N ARG A 31 42.03 2.76 -4.02
CA ARG A 31 42.89 1.69 -4.56
C ARG A 31 44.28 2.19 -4.16
N THR A 32 45.10 1.54 -3.34
CA THR A 32 45.62 0.18 -3.44
C THR A 32 46.42 -0.03 -2.15
N LEU A 33 46.32 -1.17 -1.47
CA LEU A 33 47.40 -1.77 -0.68
C LEU A 33 47.00 -3.22 -0.35
N CYS A 34 47.58 -4.13 -1.13
CA CYS A 34 47.94 -5.54 -0.88
C CYS A 34 46.96 -6.41 -0.04
N GLY A 35 46.42 -7.54 -0.50
CA GLY A 35 46.92 -8.53 -1.45
C GLY A 35 46.76 -9.92 -0.80
N GLY A 36 46.06 -10.85 -1.47
CA GLY A 36 45.87 -12.23 -1.00
C GLY A 36 44.59 -12.85 -1.55
N GLY A 37 44.69 -13.51 -2.71
CA GLY A 37 43.53 -14.07 -3.42
C GLY A 37 43.16 -15.49 -3.02
N LEU A 38 42.03 -15.96 -3.56
CA LEU A 38 41.79 -17.29 -4.16
C LEU A 38 40.50 -17.20 -5.03
N PRO A 39 40.36 -18.00 -6.12
CA PRO A 39 39.43 -17.73 -7.21
C PRO A 39 38.11 -18.50 -7.07
N GLY A 40 36.98 -17.90 -7.51
CA GLY A 40 35.71 -18.61 -7.60
C GLY A 40 34.65 -17.84 -8.38
N HIS A 41 34.41 -18.28 -9.61
CA HIS A 41 33.25 -18.01 -10.48
C HIS A 41 32.79 -16.55 -10.65
N GLN A 42 33.30 -15.90 -11.71
CA GLN A 42 32.59 -14.81 -12.37
C GLN A 42 31.36 -15.37 -13.10
N SER A 43 30.17 -14.97 -12.67
CA SER A 43 28.99 -14.88 -13.53
C SER A 43 28.75 -13.40 -13.77
N SER A 44 29.19 -12.89 -14.92
CA SER A 44 28.90 -11.52 -15.34
C SER A 44 27.45 -11.46 -15.83
N ALA A 45 26.51 -11.14 -14.94
CA ALA A 45 25.20 -10.66 -15.36
C ALA A 45 25.39 -9.25 -15.94
N LEU A 46 25.34 -9.15 -17.27
CA LEU A 46 25.27 -7.88 -17.97
C LEU A 46 23.94 -7.20 -17.61
N LEU A 47 23.98 -6.33 -16.59
CA LEU A 47 22.96 -5.32 -16.38
C LEU A 47 22.98 -4.38 -17.60
N SER A 48 22.07 -4.62 -18.54
CA SER A 48 21.76 -3.67 -19.61
C SER A 48 21.08 -2.46 -18.99
N THR A 49 21.86 -1.48 -18.54
CA THR A 49 21.37 -0.15 -18.23
C THR A 49 21.00 0.54 -19.53
N ASN A 50 19.72 0.88 -19.71
CA ASN A 50 19.36 1.85 -20.73
C ASN A 50 20.05 3.18 -20.38
N LYS A 51 20.34 4.03 -21.38
CA LYS A 51 21.07 5.31 -21.26
C LYS A 51 20.49 6.33 -20.24
N HIS A 52 19.38 5.99 -19.59
CA HIS A 52 18.71 6.75 -18.56
C HIS A 52 18.50 5.73 -17.43
N GLY A 53 19.22 5.87 -16.31
CA GLY A 53 19.39 4.86 -15.26
C GLY A 53 18.14 4.50 -14.46
N CYS A 54 17.04 4.17 -15.14
CA CYS A 54 15.81 3.65 -14.55
C CYS A 54 15.67 2.18 -14.97
N ALA A 55 15.79 1.28 -14.00
CA ALA A 55 15.69 -0.15 -14.28
C ALA A 55 14.22 -0.56 -14.50
N GLN A 56 13.92 -1.19 -15.63
CA GLN A 56 12.71 -2.00 -15.76
C GLN A 56 12.89 -3.28 -14.94
N VAL A 57 11.94 -3.57 -14.05
CA VAL A 57 11.99 -4.76 -13.20
C VAL A 57 11.78 -6.00 -14.08
N SER A 58 12.83 -6.81 -14.27
CA SER A 58 12.74 -8.12 -14.94
C SER A 58 12.34 -9.24 -13.98
N SER A 59 11.72 -10.29 -14.54
CA SER A 59 11.05 -11.40 -13.85
C SER A 59 11.96 -12.34 -13.05
N GLU A 60 13.27 -12.28 -13.23
CA GLU A 60 14.23 -13.28 -12.70
C GLU A 60 14.72 -13.00 -11.27
N SER A 61 14.37 -11.85 -10.68
CA SER A 61 14.78 -11.48 -9.31
C SER A 61 13.87 -12.02 -8.19
N ARG A 62 12.93 -12.93 -8.50
CA ARG A 62 11.82 -13.31 -7.61
C ARG A 62 12.17 -14.32 -6.50
N GLU A 63 13.19 -15.16 -6.68
CA GLU A 63 13.35 -16.36 -5.82
C GLU A 63 14.17 -16.15 -4.53
N SER A 64 15.10 -15.19 -4.47
CA SER A 64 15.91 -14.95 -3.25
C SER A 64 15.25 -14.01 -2.22
N ILE A 65 14.03 -13.53 -2.51
CA ILE A 65 13.31 -12.49 -1.74
C ILE A 65 12.45 -13.10 -0.61
N VAL A 66 12.16 -14.39 -0.63
CA VAL A 66 11.06 -14.97 0.17
C VAL A 66 11.36 -15.10 1.68
N GLY A 67 12.64 -15.28 2.06
CA GLY A 67 13.03 -15.67 3.44
C GLY A 67 12.96 -14.56 4.49
N THR A 68 13.40 -13.35 4.20
CA THR A 68 13.41 -12.21 5.15
C THR A 68 12.06 -11.49 5.26
N TYR A 69 11.18 -11.64 4.28
CA TYR A 69 9.84 -11.00 4.26
C TYR A 69 8.78 -11.76 5.07
N ALA A 70 9.04 -13.02 5.45
CA ALA A 70 8.09 -13.84 6.21
C ALA A 70 7.90 -13.36 7.66
N VAL A 71 8.96 -12.83 8.29
CA VAL A 71 8.95 -12.40 9.70
C VAL A 71 8.12 -11.13 9.91
N LYS A 72 8.22 -10.13 9.01
CA LYS A 72 7.45 -8.87 9.11
C LYS A 72 5.98 -8.98 8.71
N ARG A 73 5.58 -9.99 7.92
CA ARG A 73 4.15 -10.28 7.67
C ARG A 73 3.40 -10.54 8.97
N LYS A 74 4.07 -11.10 9.98
CA LYS A 74 3.49 -11.37 11.29
C LYS A 74 3.24 -10.11 12.12
N GLU A 75 4.00 -9.03 11.91
CA GLU A 75 3.84 -7.77 12.65
C GLU A 75 2.68 -6.90 12.11
N LEU A 76 2.37 -6.99 10.81
CA LEU A 76 1.28 -6.21 10.19
C LEU A 76 -0.10 -6.79 10.46
N ILE A 77 -0.17 -8.10 10.71
CA ILE A 77 -1.41 -8.80 10.99
C ILE A 77 -1.65 -8.70 12.50
N PRO A 78 -2.81 -8.17 12.94
CA PRO A 78 -3.14 -8.15 14.35
C PRO A 78 -3.22 -9.58 14.91
N GLU A 79 -2.80 -9.77 16.15
CA GLU A 79 -2.98 -11.05 16.85
C GLU A 79 -4.46 -11.41 16.92
N ALA A 80 -4.79 -12.66 16.58
CA ALA A 80 -6.15 -13.17 16.56
C ALA A 80 -6.16 -14.67 16.79
N SER A 81 -7.16 -15.16 17.51
CA SER A 81 -7.44 -16.59 17.59
C SER A 81 -7.88 -17.12 16.20
N PRO A 82 -7.55 -18.38 15.87
CA PRO A 82 -8.13 -19.05 14.71
C PRO A 82 -9.67 -19.10 14.79
N PRO A 83 -10.38 -19.15 13.65
CA PRO A 83 -11.83 -19.30 13.66
C PRO A 83 -12.23 -20.67 14.24
N SER A 84 -13.30 -20.69 15.03
CA SER A 84 -13.89 -21.92 15.52
C SER A 84 -14.68 -22.64 14.41
N ASP A 85 -14.97 -23.92 14.60
CA ASP A 85 -15.85 -24.65 13.68
C ASP A 85 -17.27 -24.08 13.66
N HIS A 86 -17.71 -23.43 14.74
CA HIS A 86 -18.99 -22.74 14.79
C HIS A 86 -18.99 -21.52 13.87
N ASP A 87 -17.93 -20.71 13.92
CA ASP A 87 -17.76 -19.54 13.04
C ASP A 87 -17.81 -19.95 11.56
N LEU A 88 -17.11 -21.03 11.20
CA LEU A 88 -17.08 -21.53 9.84
C LEU A 88 -18.44 -22.05 9.38
N ARG A 89 -19.19 -22.76 10.24
CA ARG A 89 -20.55 -23.22 9.92
C ARG A 89 -21.53 -22.07 9.74
N ASP A 90 -21.46 -21.06 10.60
CA ASP A 90 -22.32 -19.89 10.52
C ASP A 90 -22.04 -19.06 9.27
N LEU A 91 -20.76 -18.86 8.93
CA LEU A 91 -20.40 -18.18 7.68
C LEU A 91 -20.81 -18.99 6.46
N TYR A 92 -20.62 -20.31 6.49
CA TYR A 92 -21.07 -21.20 5.41
C TYR A 92 -22.56 -21.05 5.16
N ARG A 93 -23.38 -21.10 6.22
CA ARG A 93 -24.83 -20.89 6.13
C ARG A 93 -25.16 -19.49 5.60
N PHE A 94 -24.51 -18.44 6.11
CA PHE A 94 -24.71 -17.06 5.66
C PHE A 94 -24.46 -16.90 4.15
N VAL A 95 -23.39 -17.51 3.63
CA VAL A 95 -23.04 -17.43 2.20
C VAL A 95 -23.97 -18.31 1.35
N GLU A 96 -24.39 -19.48 1.85
CA GLU A 96 -25.29 -20.38 1.12
C GLU A 96 -26.72 -19.84 0.98
N GLU A 97 -27.23 -19.17 2.02
CA GLU A 97 -28.59 -18.62 2.03
C GLU A 97 -28.74 -17.41 1.09
N SER A 98 -27.63 -16.78 0.71
CA SER A 98 -27.60 -15.63 -0.18
C SER A 98 -27.45 -16.06 -1.65
N GLN A 99 -28.24 -15.45 -2.52
CA GLN A 99 -28.12 -15.56 -3.98
C GLN A 99 -27.43 -14.33 -4.58
N ASN A 100 -27.51 -13.18 -3.92
CA ASN A 100 -26.94 -11.91 -4.38
C ASN A 100 -26.02 -11.30 -3.32
N LEU A 101 -25.01 -12.06 -2.88
CA LEU A 101 -24.07 -11.61 -1.84
C LEU A 101 -23.16 -10.49 -2.36
N VAL A 102 -23.19 -9.34 -1.68
CA VAL A 102 -22.21 -8.27 -1.90
C VAL A 102 -21.15 -8.30 -0.82
N VAL A 103 -19.89 -8.24 -1.22
CA VAL A 103 -18.76 -8.21 -0.27
C VAL A 103 -18.19 -6.81 -0.20
N VAL A 104 -18.04 -6.28 1.02
CA VAL A 104 -17.40 -4.99 1.28
C VAL A 104 -16.06 -5.22 1.93
N THR A 105 -14.97 -4.73 1.35
CA THR A 105 -13.62 -4.97 1.89
C THR A 105 -12.90 -3.71 2.31
N GLY A 106 -11.95 -3.85 3.26
CA GLY A 106 -11.06 -2.78 3.70
C GLY A 106 -9.60 -3.23 3.82
N ALA A 107 -8.76 -2.35 4.35
CA ALA A 107 -7.30 -2.53 4.33
C ALA A 107 -6.82 -3.78 5.10
N GLY A 108 -7.63 -4.30 6.03
CA GLY A 108 -7.30 -5.49 6.80
C GLY A 108 -7.06 -6.73 5.93
N ILE A 109 -7.71 -6.84 4.76
CA ILE A 109 -7.52 -7.97 3.85
C ILE A 109 -6.13 -7.98 3.18
N SER A 110 -5.47 -6.82 3.14
CA SER A 110 -4.17 -6.62 2.45
C SER A 110 -2.98 -6.69 3.42
N THR A 111 -3.24 -6.84 4.72
CA THR A 111 -2.18 -7.05 5.75
C THR A 111 -1.39 -8.32 5.48
N GLU A 112 -2.06 -9.40 5.07
CA GLU A 112 -1.45 -10.67 4.68
C GLU A 112 -0.66 -10.59 3.35
N SER A 113 -0.89 -9.52 2.58
CA SER A 113 -0.15 -9.14 1.38
C SER A 113 1.03 -8.21 1.65
N GLY A 114 1.29 -7.86 2.93
CA GLY A 114 2.37 -6.96 3.32
C GLY A 114 2.02 -5.47 3.23
N ILE A 115 0.76 -5.12 2.98
CA ILE A 115 0.28 -3.74 2.99
C ILE A 115 -0.32 -3.47 4.37
N PRO A 116 0.19 -2.52 5.17
CA PRO A 116 -0.39 -2.22 6.47
C PRO A 116 -1.83 -1.75 6.35
N ASP A 117 -2.60 -1.84 7.43
CA ASP A 117 -3.86 -1.12 7.57
C ASP A 117 -3.67 0.23 8.27
N TYR A 118 -4.78 0.95 8.52
CA TYR A 118 -4.75 2.24 9.20
C TYR A 118 -4.88 2.16 10.72
N ARG A 119 -5.69 1.23 11.25
CA ARG A 119 -6.31 1.37 12.59
C ARG A 119 -6.02 0.25 13.57
N SER A 120 -5.41 -0.84 13.12
CA SER A 120 -5.01 -1.91 14.03
C SER A 120 -3.94 -1.43 15.01
N PRO A 121 -3.64 -2.18 16.08
CA PRO A 121 -2.56 -1.84 17.03
C PRO A 121 -1.22 -1.55 16.35
N ASN A 122 -0.91 -2.26 15.26
CA ASN A 122 0.28 -2.06 14.44
C ASN A 122 0.00 -1.31 13.12
N GLY A 123 -1.20 -0.73 12.99
CA GLY A 123 -1.65 0.02 11.81
C GLY A 123 -1.04 1.41 11.74
N ALA A 124 -1.19 2.07 10.59
CA ALA A 124 -0.49 3.33 10.32
C ALA A 124 -0.76 4.43 11.36
N TYR A 125 -1.95 4.53 11.96
CA TYR A 125 -2.25 5.56 12.96
C TYR A 125 -1.54 5.36 14.30
N SER A 126 -1.14 4.14 14.66
CA SER A 126 -0.45 3.89 15.93
C SER A 126 0.98 4.46 15.95
N SER A 127 1.57 4.71 14.78
CA SER A 127 2.86 5.41 14.65
C SER A 127 2.73 6.94 14.58
N GLY A 128 1.54 7.50 14.77
CA GLY A 128 1.28 8.95 14.73
C GLY A 128 1.02 9.52 13.33
N PHE A 129 0.81 8.67 12.33
CA PHE A 129 0.49 9.08 10.96
C PHE A 129 -0.81 9.89 10.88
N LYS A 130 -0.76 10.97 10.09
CA LYS A 130 -1.94 11.72 9.65
C LYS A 130 -2.04 11.67 8.12
N PRO A 131 -3.12 11.11 7.56
CA PRO A 131 -3.36 11.13 6.12
C PRO A 131 -3.41 12.55 5.58
N ILE A 132 -2.91 12.72 4.36
CA ILE A 132 -3.10 13.96 3.63
C ILE A 132 -4.59 14.16 3.34
N THR A 133 -5.07 15.37 3.59
CA THR A 133 -6.43 15.77 3.20
C THR A 133 -6.45 16.33 1.78
N HIS A 134 -7.62 16.26 1.13
CA HIS A 134 -7.82 16.88 -0.18
C HIS A 134 -7.46 18.37 -0.15
N GLN A 135 -7.91 19.08 0.88
CA GLN A 135 -7.69 20.52 1.04
C GLN A 135 -6.19 20.83 1.21
N GLU A 136 -5.45 20.04 1.98
CA GLU A 136 -4.00 20.21 2.12
C GLU A 136 -3.24 20.00 0.81
N PHE A 137 -3.63 18.98 0.03
CA PHE A 137 -3.03 18.70 -1.27
C PHE A 137 -3.25 19.85 -2.26
N LEU A 138 -4.45 20.43 -2.28
CA LEU A 138 -4.76 21.57 -3.15
C LEU A 138 -4.02 22.85 -2.73
N ARG A 139 -3.82 23.05 -1.42
CA ARG A 139 -3.38 24.33 -0.83
C ARG A 139 -2.03 24.82 -1.33
N THR A 140 -1.00 23.97 -1.41
CA THR A 140 0.36 24.43 -1.78
C THR A 140 1.11 23.44 -2.67
N ALA A 141 1.97 23.98 -3.54
CA ALA A 141 2.89 23.15 -4.35
C ALA A 141 3.88 22.36 -3.48
N ALA A 142 4.27 22.89 -2.32
CA ALA A 142 5.16 22.19 -1.38
C ALA A 142 4.51 20.92 -0.82
N THR A 143 3.22 20.97 -0.46
CA THR A 143 2.47 19.78 -0.01
C THR A 143 2.42 18.71 -1.11
N ARG A 144 2.15 19.13 -2.36
CA ARG A 144 2.09 18.20 -3.51
C ARG A 144 3.44 17.57 -3.82
N ARG A 145 4.52 18.36 -3.79
CA ARG A 145 5.89 17.86 -3.94
C ARG A 145 6.21 16.81 -2.88
N ARG A 146 5.90 17.11 -1.62
CA ARG A 146 6.06 16.16 -0.51
C ARG A 146 5.31 14.86 -0.78
N TYR A 147 4.01 14.94 -1.08
CA TYR A 147 3.18 13.78 -1.37
C TYR A 147 3.75 12.92 -2.52
N TRP A 148 4.07 13.54 -3.66
CA TRP A 148 4.52 12.82 -4.85
C TRP A 148 5.92 12.23 -4.70
N ALA A 149 6.85 12.91 -4.00
CA ALA A 149 8.15 12.34 -3.68
C ALA A 149 7.99 11.05 -2.86
N ARG A 150 7.17 11.09 -1.81
CA ARG A 150 6.92 9.92 -0.99
C ARG A 150 6.21 8.81 -1.77
N SER A 151 5.12 9.15 -2.46
CA SER A 151 4.41 8.19 -3.32
C SER A 151 5.33 7.53 -4.36
N TYR A 152 6.28 8.27 -4.95
CA TYR A 152 7.24 7.68 -5.89
C TYR A 152 8.10 6.61 -5.21
N ALA A 153 8.67 6.89 -4.04
CA ALA A 153 9.53 5.95 -3.35
C ALA A 153 8.76 4.73 -2.81
N GLY A 154 7.50 4.93 -2.38
CA GLY A 154 6.61 3.84 -1.94
C GLY A 154 6.10 2.96 -3.08
N TRP A 155 6.04 3.48 -4.30
CA TRP A 155 5.46 2.81 -5.47
C TRP A 155 6.04 1.41 -5.72
N ARG A 156 7.37 1.26 -5.64
CA ARG A 156 8.05 -0.02 -5.89
C ARG A 156 7.61 -1.12 -4.93
N GLN A 157 7.54 -0.79 -3.63
CA GLN A 157 7.13 -1.74 -2.59
C GLN A 157 5.64 -2.07 -2.70
N PHE A 158 4.82 -1.06 -2.98
CA PHE A 158 3.38 -1.21 -3.17
C PHE A 158 3.04 -2.13 -4.36
N MET A 159 3.73 -1.95 -5.49
CA MET A 159 3.54 -2.79 -6.68
C MET A 159 4.03 -4.23 -6.50
N ALA A 160 4.97 -4.46 -5.58
CA ALA A 160 5.49 -5.80 -5.29
C ALA A 160 4.57 -6.66 -4.42
N ALA A 161 3.56 -6.05 -3.76
CA ALA A 161 2.57 -6.82 -3.00
C ALA A 161 1.80 -7.77 -3.93
N GLU A 162 1.51 -8.99 -3.48
CA GLU A 162 0.74 -9.97 -4.24
C GLU A 162 -0.61 -10.26 -3.57
N PRO A 163 -1.65 -10.67 -4.31
CA PRO A 163 -2.93 -11.00 -3.71
C PRO A 163 -2.82 -12.11 -2.66
N GLY A 164 -3.25 -11.77 -1.43
CA GLY A 164 -3.28 -12.68 -0.30
C GLY A 164 -4.43 -13.69 -0.35
N PRO A 165 -4.54 -14.59 0.66
CA PRO A 165 -5.53 -15.66 0.68
C PRO A 165 -6.98 -15.15 0.58
N THR A 166 -7.32 -14.06 1.29
CA THR A 166 -8.65 -13.43 1.25
C THR A 166 -9.04 -13.01 -0.17
N HIS A 167 -8.14 -12.35 -0.90
CA HIS A 167 -8.40 -11.89 -2.27
C HIS A 167 -8.67 -13.06 -3.21
N ARG A 168 -7.82 -14.10 -3.14
CA ARG A 168 -7.96 -15.30 -3.97
C ARG A 168 -9.27 -16.03 -3.66
N ALA A 169 -9.63 -16.13 -2.39
CA ALA A 169 -10.86 -16.78 -1.99
C ALA A 169 -12.10 -16.03 -2.48
N LEU A 170 -12.10 -14.70 -2.36
CA LEU A 170 -13.19 -13.86 -2.88
C LEU A 170 -13.30 -13.92 -4.41
N ALA A 171 -12.17 -13.93 -5.13
CA ALA A 171 -12.17 -14.10 -6.58
C ALA A 171 -12.75 -15.47 -7.00
N GLN A 172 -12.44 -16.53 -6.25
CA GLN A 172 -13.01 -17.86 -6.48
C GLN A 172 -14.53 -17.90 -6.20
N LEU A 173 -14.98 -17.32 -5.09
CA LEU A 173 -16.41 -17.20 -4.79
C LEU A 173 -17.16 -16.37 -5.84
N GLU A 174 -16.56 -15.29 -6.34
CA GLU A 174 -17.12 -14.49 -7.45
C GLU A 174 -17.23 -15.32 -8.73
N SER A 175 -16.17 -16.07 -9.09
CA SER A 175 -16.17 -16.92 -10.28
C SER A 175 -17.23 -18.04 -10.24
N LYS A 176 -17.65 -18.45 -9.05
CA LYS A 176 -18.73 -19.43 -8.80
C LYS A 176 -20.12 -18.80 -8.73
N GLY A 177 -20.24 -17.47 -8.85
CA GLY A 177 -21.50 -16.75 -8.68
C GLY A 177 -22.02 -16.72 -7.23
N ARG A 178 -21.17 -17.04 -6.24
CA ARG A 178 -21.52 -17.00 -4.81
C ARG A 178 -21.28 -15.66 -4.18
N VAL A 179 -20.37 -14.88 -4.75
CA VAL A 179 -20.25 -13.44 -4.50
C VAL A 179 -20.68 -12.74 -5.78
N MET A 180 -21.75 -11.96 -5.70
CA MET A 180 -22.27 -11.21 -6.84
C MET A 180 -21.26 -10.15 -7.28
N ARG A 181 -20.72 -9.39 -6.32
CA ARG A 181 -19.78 -8.30 -6.59
C ARG A 181 -19.06 -7.84 -5.33
N ILE A 182 -17.88 -7.26 -5.52
CA ILE A 182 -17.04 -6.74 -4.44
C ILE A 182 -17.03 -5.21 -4.49
N ILE A 183 -17.20 -4.56 -3.33
CA ILE A 183 -16.95 -3.13 -3.12
C ILE A 183 -15.72 -3.02 -2.22
N THR A 184 -14.64 -2.45 -2.72
CA THR A 184 -13.41 -2.30 -1.94
C THR A 184 -13.13 -0.83 -1.59
N GLN A 185 -12.73 -0.60 -0.34
CA GLN A 185 -12.13 0.67 0.08
C GLN A 185 -10.66 0.77 -0.32
N ASN A 186 -10.02 -0.36 -0.67
CA ASN A 186 -8.59 -0.40 -0.95
C ASN A 186 -8.31 0.16 -2.34
N VAL A 187 -7.15 0.79 -2.45
CA VAL A 187 -6.66 1.44 -3.68
C VAL A 187 -5.52 0.64 -4.33
N ASP A 188 -5.35 -0.62 -3.90
CA ASP A 188 -4.17 -1.46 -4.15
C ASP A 188 -4.23 -2.35 -5.40
N ARG A 189 -5.40 -2.45 -6.03
CA ARG A 189 -5.72 -3.34 -7.16
C ARG A 189 -5.55 -4.84 -6.87
N LEU A 190 -5.40 -5.28 -5.62
CA LEU A 190 -5.14 -6.69 -5.31
C LEU A 190 -6.34 -7.60 -5.63
N HIS A 191 -7.57 -7.11 -5.55
CA HIS A 191 -8.76 -7.85 -6.02
C HIS A 191 -8.68 -8.17 -7.52
N HIS A 192 -8.42 -7.16 -8.36
CA HIS A 192 -8.30 -7.36 -9.80
C HIS A 192 -7.16 -8.33 -10.15
N ARG A 193 -6.02 -8.20 -9.45
CA ARG A 193 -4.89 -9.11 -9.62
C ARG A 193 -5.17 -10.53 -9.12
N ALA A 194 -6.11 -10.72 -8.21
CA ALA A 194 -6.57 -12.03 -7.77
C ALA A 194 -7.52 -12.71 -8.77
N GLY A 195 -8.01 -11.98 -9.76
CA GLY A 195 -8.98 -12.46 -10.75
C GLY A 195 -10.39 -11.90 -10.56
N SER A 196 -10.63 -11.02 -9.58
CA SER A 196 -11.95 -10.39 -9.47
C SER A 196 -12.20 -9.42 -10.63
N THR A 197 -13.28 -9.64 -11.37
CA THR A 197 -13.48 -8.96 -12.66
C THR A 197 -14.27 -7.67 -12.54
N ASN A 198 -15.12 -7.54 -11.52
CA ASN A 198 -16.08 -6.45 -11.43
C ASN A 198 -16.06 -5.70 -10.09
N ALA A 199 -14.91 -5.65 -9.41
CA ALA A 199 -14.80 -4.95 -8.13
C ALA A 199 -14.98 -3.42 -8.29
N ILE A 200 -15.83 -2.82 -7.46
CA ILE A 200 -15.99 -1.36 -7.34
C ILE A 200 -14.91 -0.83 -6.39
N GLU A 201 -13.97 -0.07 -6.93
CA GLU A 201 -12.93 0.63 -6.17
C GLU A 201 -13.49 1.94 -5.57
N LEU A 202 -14.20 1.85 -4.45
CA LEU A 202 -14.94 2.96 -3.84
C LEU A 202 -14.07 4.20 -3.64
N HIS A 203 -12.83 4.02 -3.16
CA HIS A 203 -11.87 5.11 -2.93
C HIS A 203 -10.90 5.33 -4.08
N GLY A 204 -11.18 4.74 -5.26
CA GLY A 204 -10.35 4.86 -6.45
C GLY A 204 -9.14 3.93 -6.41
N THR A 205 -8.08 4.31 -7.13
CA THR A 205 -6.93 3.43 -7.38
C THR A 205 -5.64 4.23 -7.45
N THR A 206 -4.56 3.69 -6.89
CA THR A 206 -3.23 4.29 -7.03
C THR A 206 -2.64 4.10 -8.42
N HIS A 207 -3.22 3.23 -9.25
CA HIS A 207 -2.75 2.87 -10.58
C HIS A 207 -3.10 3.90 -11.66
N ARG A 208 -3.83 4.96 -11.29
CA ARG A 208 -4.15 6.08 -12.19
C ARG A 208 -3.83 7.42 -11.53
N VAL A 209 -3.53 8.39 -12.37
CA VAL A 209 -3.33 9.79 -12.04
C VAL A 209 -4.28 10.60 -12.89
N PHE A 210 -4.91 11.63 -12.35
CA PHE A 210 -5.78 12.50 -13.13
C PHE A 210 -5.42 13.96 -12.99
N CYS A 211 -5.75 14.75 -14.02
CA CYS A 211 -5.60 16.19 -13.98
C CYS A 211 -6.80 16.86 -13.29
N LEU A 212 -6.52 17.71 -12.31
CA LEU A 212 -7.54 18.52 -11.64
C LEU A 212 -8.11 19.63 -12.53
N GLY A 213 -7.43 19.98 -13.62
CA GLY A 213 -7.86 21.02 -14.56
C GLY A 213 -8.77 20.48 -15.68
N CYS A 214 -8.30 19.49 -16.44
CA CYS A 214 -9.01 18.97 -17.60
C CYS A 214 -9.59 17.55 -17.42
N GLY A 215 -9.34 16.89 -16.29
CA GLY A 215 -9.84 15.53 -16.03
C GLY A 215 -9.07 14.41 -16.74
N GLU A 216 -8.04 14.72 -17.52
CA GLU A 216 -7.24 13.72 -18.26
C GLU A 216 -6.71 12.64 -17.32
N LEU A 217 -6.92 11.38 -17.69
CA LEU A 217 -6.45 10.20 -16.96
C LEU A 217 -5.14 9.70 -17.56
N THR A 218 -4.15 9.50 -16.70
CA THR A 218 -2.84 8.97 -17.05
C THR A 218 -2.56 7.71 -16.23
N ASP A 219 -2.03 6.69 -16.89
CA ASP A 219 -1.52 5.50 -16.23
C ASP A 219 -0.39 5.86 -15.22
N ARG A 220 -0.44 5.27 -14.02
CA ARG A 220 0.51 5.61 -12.96
C ARG A 220 1.95 5.22 -13.29
N HIS A 221 2.20 4.19 -14.10
CA HIS A 221 3.55 3.84 -14.54
C HIS A 221 4.12 4.91 -15.48
N LYS A 222 3.31 5.41 -16.42
CA LYS A 222 3.73 6.54 -17.27
C LYS A 222 4.06 7.78 -16.45
N PHE A 223 3.21 8.11 -15.47
CA PHE A 223 3.50 9.21 -14.55
C PHE A 223 4.76 8.95 -13.72
N GLN A 224 4.97 7.72 -13.22
CA GLN A 224 6.18 7.34 -12.47
C GLN A 224 7.45 7.56 -13.31
N GLN A 225 7.44 7.16 -14.58
CA GLN A 225 8.57 7.37 -15.48
C GLN A 225 8.87 8.86 -15.64
N ARG A 226 7.85 9.70 -15.84
CA ARG A 226 8.03 11.15 -15.93
C ARG A 226 8.60 11.78 -14.66
N VAL A 227 8.19 11.29 -13.49
CA VAL A 227 8.81 11.71 -12.23
C VAL A 227 10.29 11.30 -12.19
N CYS A 228 10.64 10.09 -12.62
CA CYS A 228 12.02 9.63 -12.71
C CYS A 228 12.86 10.54 -13.63
N ASP A 229 12.37 10.81 -14.84
CA ASP A 229 13.08 11.58 -15.86
C ASP A 229 13.34 13.03 -15.41
N LEU A 230 12.42 13.62 -14.64
CA LEU A 230 12.58 14.96 -14.07
C LEU A 230 13.47 15.00 -12.81
N ASN A 231 13.69 13.86 -12.16
CA ASN A 231 14.41 13.78 -10.89
C ASN A 231 15.47 12.66 -10.90
N PRO A 232 16.43 12.65 -11.86
CA PRO A 232 17.31 11.50 -12.08
C PRO A 232 18.19 11.17 -10.86
N ASP A 233 18.76 12.17 -10.18
CA ASP A 233 19.60 11.95 -9.01
C ASP A 233 18.79 11.37 -7.84
N TRP A 234 17.56 11.85 -7.68
CA TRP A 234 16.67 11.40 -6.62
C TRP A 234 16.13 9.99 -6.91
N ALA A 235 15.79 9.70 -8.16
CA ALA A 235 15.42 8.36 -8.61
C ALA A 235 16.56 7.37 -8.39
N ALA A 236 17.79 7.72 -8.78
CA ALA A 236 18.98 6.91 -8.54
C ALA A 236 19.21 6.67 -7.04
N ALA A 237 19.02 7.68 -6.19
CA ALA A 237 19.12 7.52 -4.74
C ALA A 237 18.06 6.55 -4.18
N VAL A 238 16.82 6.62 -4.66
CA VAL A 238 15.73 5.70 -4.28
C VAL A 238 15.94 4.29 -4.82
N GLU A 239 16.60 4.13 -5.96
CA GLU A 239 16.94 2.83 -6.52
C GLU A 239 18.14 2.20 -5.80
N ALA A 240 19.15 3.01 -5.49
CA ALA A 240 20.37 2.64 -4.77
C ALA A 240 20.17 2.42 -3.27
N LEU A 241 19.02 2.86 -2.73
CA LEU A 241 18.53 2.37 -1.45
C LEU A 241 18.55 0.85 -1.48
N GLU A 242 19.52 0.28 -0.76
CA GLU A 242 19.49 -1.13 -0.42
C GLU A 242 18.09 -1.45 0.10
N LYS A 243 17.57 -2.62 -0.27
CA LYS A 243 16.36 -3.15 0.37
C LYS A 243 16.74 -3.53 1.81
N GLY A 244 17.03 -2.54 2.64
CA GLY A 244 17.19 -2.67 4.07
C GLY A 244 15.83 -2.89 4.71
N GLU A 245 15.83 -3.34 5.96
CA GLU A 245 14.60 -3.54 6.69
C GLU A 245 13.80 -2.23 6.78
N PRO A 246 12.47 -2.22 6.53
CA PRO A 246 11.64 -1.02 6.69
C PRO A 246 11.86 -0.38 8.06
N GLY A 247 12.15 0.93 8.09
CA GLY A 247 12.47 1.68 9.30
C GLY A 247 13.97 1.69 9.69
N SER A 248 14.85 1.03 8.94
CA SER A 248 16.30 1.12 9.13
C SER A 248 16.91 2.33 8.43
N ASP A 249 18.10 2.76 8.88
CA ASP A 249 18.90 3.81 8.21
C ASP A 249 19.22 3.43 6.75
N ALA A 250 19.41 2.14 6.47
CA ALA A 250 19.62 1.60 5.12
C ALA A 250 18.39 1.74 4.20
N SER A 251 17.19 1.98 4.77
CA SER A 251 15.96 2.29 4.03
C SER A 251 15.58 3.78 4.12
N PHE A 252 16.47 4.65 4.62
CA PHE A 252 16.15 6.04 5.00
C PHE A 252 14.91 6.16 5.93
N GLY A 253 14.67 5.16 6.78
CA GLY A 253 13.51 5.12 7.67
C GLY A 253 12.16 4.93 6.98
N MET A 254 12.15 4.49 5.71
CA MET A 254 10.92 4.34 4.93
C MET A 254 9.98 3.29 5.53
N LYS A 255 8.71 3.69 5.70
CA LYS A 255 7.61 2.80 6.12
C LYS A 255 6.47 2.89 5.11
N GLN A 256 6.12 1.76 4.49
CA GLN A 256 4.99 1.61 3.56
C GLN A 256 3.67 1.90 4.26
N ARG A 257 2.70 2.45 3.52
CA ARG A 257 1.37 2.82 4.02
C ARG A 257 0.27 2.19 3.16
N PRO A 258 -0.99 2.16 3.63
CA PRO A 258 -2.07 1.47 2.94
C PRO A 258 -2.45 2.12 1.59
N ASP A 259 -2.17 3.41 1.41
CA ASP A 259 -2.37 4.18 0.18
C ASP A 259 -1.13 4.21 -0.73
N GLY A 260 -0.07 3.48 -0.37
CA GLY A 260 1.21 3.46 -1.09
C GLY A 260 2.10 4.68 -0.83
N ASP A 261 1.69 5.64 0.00
CA ASP A 261 2.57 6.68 0.53
C ASP A 261 3.65 6.05 1.44
N ILE A 262 4.78 6.73 1.64
CA ILE A 262 5.78 6.33 2.63
C ILE A 262 6.22 7.50 3.47
N GLU A 263 6.64 7.26 4.70
CA GLU A 263 7.35 8.28 5.47
C GLU A 263 8.81 8.40 4.99
N ILE A 264 9.31 9.62 4.82
CA ILE A 264 10.72 9.89 4.51
C ILE A 264 11.16 11.02 5.45
N ASP A 265 12.36 10.89 6.02
CA ASP A 265 12.96 11.94 6.85
C ASP A 265 13.07 13.26 6.06
N SER A 266 12.72 14.36 6.73
CA SER A 266 12.63 15.66 6.09
C SER A 266 13.92 16.20 5.48
N ARG A 267 15.07 15.67 5.90
CA ARG A 267 16.39 16.00 5.34
C ARG A 267 16.59 15.46 3.92
N PHE A 268 15.77 14.50 3.49
CA PHE A 268 15.73 13.99 2.12
C PHE A 268 14.65 14.67 1.25
N PHE A 269 13.90 15.64 1.78
CA PHE A 269 13.08 16.53 0.96
C PHE A 269 13.98 17.63 0.40
N GLN A 270 14.30 17.54 -0.88
CA GLN A 270 14.90 18.67 -1.58
C GLN A 270 13.79 19.67 -1.96
N GLU A 271 14.10 20.96 -1.86
CA GLU A 271 13.26 22.02 -2.44
C GLU A 271 13.07 21.82 -3.96
N ASP A 272 14.00 21.08 -4.58
CA ASP A 272 14.15 20.87 -6.02
C ASP A 272 13.39 19.67 -6.59
N PHE A 273 12.61 18.90 -5.79
CA PHE A 273 11.82 17.79 -6.34
C PHE A 273 10.74 18.31 -7.32
N LEU A 274 10.80 17.87 -8.57
CA LEU A 274 9.93 18.30 -9.65
C LEU A 274 8.74 17.33 -9.82
N VAL A 275 7.53 17.87 -9.77
CA VAL A 275 6.30 17.13 -10.06
C VAL A 275 5.88 17.40 -11.50
N PRO A 276 5.68 16.37 -12.33
CA PRO A 276 5.18 16.56 -13.69
C PRO A 276 3.83 17.27 -13.71
N ALA A 277 3.66 18.21 -14.64
CA ALA A 277 2.36 18.83 -14.93
C ALA A 277 1.54 17.97 -15.91
N CYS A 278 0.24 18.25 -16.08
CA CYS A 278 -0.56 17.59 -17.11
C CYS A 278 -0.02 17.90 -18.51
N GLU A 279 0.12 16.88 -19.36
CA GLU A 279 0.61 17.05 -20.74
C GLU A 279 -0.41 17.75 -21.65
N GLN A 280 -1.70 17.72 -21.30
CA GLN A 280 -2.77 18.33 -22.09
C GLN A 280 -2.98 19.81 -21.78
N CYS A 281 -2.88 20.22 -20.52
CA CYS A 281 -3.24 21.58 -20.09
C CYS A 281 -2.26 22.25 -19.13
N GLY A 282 -1.15 21.59 -18.75
CA GLY A 282 -0.22 22.08 -17.74
C GLY A 282 -0.77 22.09 -16.31
N GLY A 283 -1.97 21.55 -16.10
CA GLY A 283 -2.65 21.53 -14.80
C GLY A 283 -2.04 20.58 -13.78
N VAL A 284 -2.50 20.69 -12.53
CA VAL A 284 -2.03 19.87 -11.41
C VAL A 284 -2.52 18.43 -11.54
N LEU A 285 -1.61 17.48 -11.35
CA LEU A 285 -1.90 16.05 -11.32
C LEU A 285 -2.09 15.55 -9.88
N LYS A 286 -3.12 14.72 -9.67
CA LYS A 286 -3.46 14.06 -8.40
C LYS A 286 -3.63 12.55 -8.66
N PRO A 287 -3.22 11.64 -7.75
CA PRO A 287 -3.63 10.24 -7.85
C PRO A 287 -5.17 10.14 -7.91
N ASP A 288 -5.69 9.14 -8.64
CA ASP A 288 -7.12 8.81 -8.71
C ASP A 288 -7.59 8.09 -7.43
N VAL A 289 -7.27 8.67 -6.28
CA VAL A 289 -7.65 8.19 -4.95
C VAL A 289 -8.49 9.26 -4.25
N VAL A 290 -9.54 8.85 -3.55
CA VAL A 290 -10.35 9.73 -2.71
C VAL A 290 -9.56 10.01 -1.43
N PHE A 291 -9.07 11.24 -1.28
CA PHE A 291 -8.35 11.65 -0.06
C PHE A 291 -9.31 11.88 1.10
N PHE A 292 -8.76 11.98 2.32
CA PHE A 292 -9.56 12.40 3.46
C PHE A 292 -10.10 13.81 3.24
N GLY A 293 -11.38 14.03 3.56
CA GLY A 293 -12.06 15.29 3.28
C GLY A 293 -12.46 15.49 1.82
N ASP A 294 -12.22 14.50 0.95
CA ASP A 294 -12.73 14.45 -0.42
C ASP A 294 -14.08 13.72 -0.49
N ASN A 295 -14.77 13.86 -1.61
CA ASN A 295 -15.99 13.12 -1.90
C ASN A 295 -15.70 11.93 -2.83
N VAL A 296 -16.33 10.79 -2.54
CA VAL A 296 -16.41 9.70 -3.53
C VAL A 296 -17.15 10.25 -4.76
N PRO A 297 -16.64 10.03 -5.99
CA PRO A 297 -17.33 10.46 -7.21
C PRO A 297 -18.78 9.98 -7.22
N LYS A 298 -19.72 10.89 -7.53
CA LYS A 298 -21.17 10.66 -7.40
C LYS A 298 -21.62 9.36 -8.08
N ALA A 299 -21.28 9.17 -9.35
CA ALA A 299 -21.64 7.97 -10.11
C ALA A 299 -21.15 6.68 -9.45
N ARG A 300 -19.95 6.69 -8.86
CA ARG A 300 -19.38 5.53 -8.15
C ARG A 300 -20.09 5.27 -6.82
N ALA A 301 -20.46 6.33 -6.10
CA ALA A 301 -21.23 6.21 -4.87
C ALA A 301 -22.65 5.70 -5.13
N GLU A 302 -23.29 6.16 -6.21
CA GLU A 302 -24.59 5.69 -6.67
C GLU A 302 -24.54 4.22 -7.08
N GLU A 303 -23.56 3.83 -7.90
CA GLU A 303 -23.35 2.43 -8.30
C GLU A 303 -23.15 1.51 -7.09
N ALA A 304 -22.32 1.90 -6.12
CA ALA A 304 -22.09 1.13 -4.89
C ALA A 304 -23.36 1.02 -4.04
N MET A 305 -24.17 2.09 -3.97
CA MET A 305 -25.43 2.09 -3.23
C MET A 305 -26.47 1.21 -3.91
N GLU A 306 -26.67 1.35 -5.23
CA GLU A 306 -27.60 0.54 -6.01
C GLU A 306 -27.29 -0.96 -5.87
N LEU A 307 -26.01 -1.31 -5.95
CA LEU A 307 -25.54 -2.68 -5.75
C LEU A 307 -25.96 -3.24 -4.39
N VAL A 308 -25.73 -2.49 -3.30
CA VAL A 308 -26.13 -2.90 -1.95
C VAL A 308 -27.65 -2.93 -1.76
N MET A 309 -28.38 -2.01 -2.38
CA MET A 309 -29.85 -2.03 -2.31
C MET A 309 -30.46 -3.21 -3.08
N SER A 310 -29.75 -3.75 -4.08
CA SER A 310 -30.13 -4.92 -4.87
C SER A 310 -29.65 -6.26 -4.30
N SER A 311 -28.71 -6.25 -3.35
CA SER A 311 -28.18 -7.47 -2.73
C SER A 311 -29.22 -8.12 -1.81
N ASP A 312 -29.03 -9.37 -1.40
CA ASP A 312 -29.86 -9.99 -0.35
C ASP A 312 -29.08 -10.19 0.96
N ALA A 313 -27.76 -10.09 0.92
CA ALA A 313 -26.88 -10.07 2.08
C ALA A 313 -25.64 -9.21 1.80
N VAL A 314 -24.99 -8.71 2.87
CA VAL A 314 -23.70 -8.01 2.75
C VAL A 314 -22.68 -8.62 3.71
N LEU A 315 -21.50 -8.96 3.21
CA LEU A 315 -20.38 -9.44 4.01
C LEU A 315 -19.26 -8.41 4.05
N ALA A 316 -18.98 -7.84 5.23
CA ALA A 316 -17.83 -6.96 5.43
C ALA A 316 -16.59 -7.75 5.84
N VAL A 317 -15.46 -7.56 5.15
CA VAL A 317 -14.22 -8.31 5.39
C VAL A 317 -13.04 -7.35 5.58
N GLY A 318 -12.34 -7.48 6.71
CA GLY A 318 -11.11 -6.72 6.96
C GLY A 318 -11.30 -5.19 6.97
N SER A 319 -12.43 -4.71 7.49
CA SER A 319 -12.68 -3.27 7.64
C SER A 319 -13.23 -2.93 9.03
N SER A 320 -12.68 -1.88 9.64
CA SER A 320 -13.27 -1.27 10.84
C SER A 320 -14.63 -0.60 10.59
N LEU A 321 -15.01 -0.37 9.34
CA LEU A 321 -16.24 0.32 8.94
C LEU A 321 -16.44 1.70 9.60
N THR A 322 -15.34 2.33 10.04
CA THR A 322 -15.40 3.63 10.73
C THR A 322 -15.63 4.80 9.78
N VAL A 323 -15.15 4.69 8.54
CA VAL A 323 -15.29 5.73 7.51
C VAL A 323 -16.72 5.76 6.98
N MET A 324 -17.34 6.95 6.98
CA MET A 324 -18.75 7.10 6.60
C MET A 324 -19.07 6.65 5.17
N SER A 325 -18.13 6.75 4.23
CA SER A 325 -18.38 6.38 2.83
C SER A 325 -18.77 4.91 2.68
N VAL A 326 -18.11 4.01 3.42
CA VAL A 326 -18.48 2.59 3.43
C VAL A 326 -19.59 2.29 4.45
N PHE A 327 -19.58 2.95 5.61
CA PHE A 327 -20.57 2.67 6.66
C PHE A 327 -22.01 3.02 6.22
N ARG A 328 -22.19 4.00 5.35
CA ARG A 328 -23.49 4.32 4.73
C ARG A 328 -24.05 3.14 3.93
N LEU A 329 -23.20 2.37 3.25
CA LEU A 329 -23.62 1.19 2.51
C LEU A 329 -24.10 0.10 3.46
N ILE A 330 -23.32 -0.17 4.51
CA ILE A 330 -23.69 -1.16 5.55
C ILE A 330 -25.01 -0.76 6.23
N ARG A 331 -25.16 0.51 6.59
CA ARG A 331 -26.42 1.02 7.16
C ARG A 331 -27.61 0.87 6.21
N ALA A 332 -27.44 1.17 4.93
CA ALA A 332 -28.51 1.01 3.95
C ALA A 332 -28.96 -0.46 3.83
N ALA A 333 -28.01 -1.40 3.86
CA ALA A 333 -28.33 -2.83 3.88
C ALA A 333 -29.18 -3.22 5.11
N ILE A 334 -28.78 -2.75 6.30
CA ILE A 334 -29.48 -3.00 7.57
C ILE A 334 -30.87 -2.36 7.58
N GLU A 335 -30.98 -1.10 7.16
CA GLU A 335 -32.25 -0.35 7.11
C GLU A 335 -33.26 -1.00 6.15
N ARG A 336 -32.77 -1.71 5.12
CA ARG A 336 -33.57 -2.53 4.20
C ARG A 336 -33.91 -3.93 4.74
N GLY A 337 -33.36 -4.32 5.89
CA GLY A 337 -33.55 -5.63 6.51
C GLY A 337 -32.65 -6.74 5.94
N SER A 338 -31.57 -6.39 5.25
CA SER A 338 -30.60 -7.37 4.72
C SER A 338 -29.67 -7.84 5.83
N PRO A 339 -29.41 -9.15 6.00
CA PRO A 339 -28.41 -9.64 6.92
C PRO A 339 -27.01 -9.10 6.57
N VAL A 340 -26.28 -8.69 7.60
CA VAL A 340 -24.90 -8.21 7.49
C VAL A 340 -23.98 -9.12 8.29
N GLY A 341 -23.03 -9.74 7.61
CA GLY A 341 -21.95 -10.53 8.20
C GLY A 341 -20.66 -9.72 8.26
N ILE A 342 -19.82 -10.00 9.26
CA ILE A 342 -18.52 -9.34 9.44
C ILE A 342 -17.45 -10.40 9.72
N VAL A 343 -16.37 -10.39 8.94
CA VAL A 343 -15.13 -11.13 9.22
C VAL A 343 -14.02 -10.11 9.43
N ASN A 344 -13.68 -9.84 10.70
CA ASN A 344 -12.69 -8.84 11.05
C ASN A 344 -12.12 -9.12 12.45
N ILE A 345 -10.80 -9.06 12.62
CA ILE A 345 -10.13 -9.34 13.89
C ILE A 345 -10.55 -8.37 15.00
N GLY A 346 -10.61 -7.08 14.67
CA GLY A 346 -10.91 -6.02 15.65
C GLY A 346 -12.37 -5.58 15.67
N PRO A 347 -12.70 -4.62 16.54
CA PRO A 347 -14.03 -4.02 16.58
C PRO A 347 -14.34 -3.30 15.28
N THR A 348 -15.62 -3.29 14.91
CA THR A 348 -16.13 -2.47 13.81
C THR A 348 -17.27 -1.57 14.27
N ARG A 349 -17.53 -0.53 13.49
CA ARG A 349 -18.67 0.36 13.75
C ARG A 349 -20.04 -0.32 13.61
N ALA A 350 -20.11 -1.49 12.98
CA ALA A 350 -21.35 -2.20 12.70
C ALA A 350 -21.55 -3.45 13.56
N ASP A 351 -20.72 -3.68 14.60
CA ASP A 351 -20.74 -4.92 15.38
C ASP A 351 -22.11 -5.20 16.02
N GLU A 352 -22.72 -4.20 16.64
CA GLU A 352 -24.05 -4.31 17.27
C GLU A 352 -25.21 -4.43 16.26
N LEU A 353 -24.94 -4.15 14.98
CA LEU A 353 -25.93 -4.16 13.91
C LEU A 353 -25.83 -5.39 13.01
N ALA A 354 -24.72 -6.13 13.10
CA ALA A 354 -24.45 -7.29 12.28
C ALA A 354 -25.19 -8.53 12.80
N SER A 355 -25.68 -9.35 11.88
CA SER A 355 -26.29 -10.65 12.21
C SER A 355 -25.24 -11.74 12.45
N LEU A 356 -24.00 -11.52 11.99
CA LEU A 356 -22.87 -12.43 12.17
C LEU A 356 -21.57 -11.62 12.32
N LYS A 357 -20.76 -11.95 13.33
CA LYS A 357 -19.41 -11.40 13.54
C LYS A 357 -18.45 -12.56 13.81
N ILE A 358 -17.37 -12.62 13.03
CA ILE A 358 -16.27 -13.58 13.20
C ILE A 358 -14.99 -12.79 13.43
N GLU A 359 -14.42 -12.96 14.62
CA GLU A 359 -13.19 -12.31 15.05
C GLU A 359 -11.97 -13.20 14.77
N ALA A 360 -11.63 -13.32 13.49
CA ALA A 360 -10.50 -14.13 13.05
C ALA A 360 -9.84 -13.53 11.79
N ARG A 361 -8.69 -14.09 11.44
CA ARG A 361 -7.96 -13.72 10.22
C ARG A 361 -8.78 -14.09 8.98
N SER A 362 -9.11 -13.08 8.17
CA SER A 362 -9.94 -13.27 6.98
C SER A 362 -9.37 -14.28 5.98
N GLY A 363 -8.04 -14.33 5.82
CA GLY A 363 -7.41 -15.29 4.93
C GLY A 363 -7.62 -16.73 5.37
N GLU A 364 -7.58 -17.00 6.68
CA GLU A 364 -7.82 -18.33 7.23
C GLU A 364 -9.30 -18.71 7.15
N VAL A 365 -10.20 -17.79 7.52
CA VAL A 365 -11.66 -17.99 7.45
C VAL A 365 -12.11 -18.34 6.04
N LEU A 366 -11.77 -17.50 5.05
CA LEU A 366 -12.24 -17.69 3.68
C LEU A 366 -11.56 -18.87 2.98
N SER A 367 -10.30 -19.18 3.29
CA SER A 367 -9.64 -20.36 2.71
C SER A 367 -10.29 -21.66 3.21
N ARG A 368 -10.70 -21.73 4.48
CA ARG A 368 -11.42 -22.89 5.01
C ARG A 368 -12.86 -22.95 4.50
N LEU A 369 -13.52 -21.81 4.35
CA LEU A 369 -14.87 -21.73 3.77
C LEU A 369 -14.92 -22.39 2.37
N LEU A 370 -13.88 -22.18 1.57
CA LEU A 370 -13.74 -22.78 0.24
C LEU A 370 -13.57 -24.31 0.22
N THR A 371 -13.44 -24.97 1.36
CA THR A 371 -13.39 -26.44 1.43
C THR A 371 -14.71 -27.05 1.91
N MET A 372 -15.74 -26.22 2.13
CA MET A 372 -17.00 -26.65 2.75
C MET A 372 -18.11 -26.83 1.71
N GLY A 373 -18.82 -27.96 1.80
CA GLY A 373 -20.10 -28.21 1.11
C GLY A 373 -20.11 -27.80 -0.36
N SER A 374 -21.12 -27.02 -0.76
CA SER A 374 -21.28 -26.55 -2.16
C SER A 374 -20.25 -25.48 -2.57
N LEU A 375 -19.49 -24.94 -1.60
CA LEU A 375 -18.43 -23.96 -1.83
C LEU A 375 -17.08 -24.62 -2.13
N ALA A 376 -16.93 -25.92 -1.85
CA ALA A 376 -15.71 -26.72 -2.06
C ALA A 376 -15.09 -26.54 -3.47
N ILE A 377 -13.79 -26.26 -3.55
CA ILE A 377 -12.99 -26.12 -4.80
C ILE A 377 -11.83 -27.10 -4.82
#